data_AF-A0A839T794-F1
#
_entry.id   AF-A0A839T794-F1
#
_cell.length_a   1.000
_cell.length_b   1.000
_cell.length_c   1.000
_cell.angle_alpha   90.00
_cell.angle_beta   90.00
_cell.angle_gamma   90.00
#
_symmetry.space_group_name_H-M   'P 1'
#
loop_
_entity.id
_entity.type
_entity.pdbx_description
1 polymer ?
#
loop_
_entity_poly.entity_id
_entity_poly.type
_entity_poly.pdbx_seq_one_letter_code
_entity_poly.pdbx_strand_id
1 'polypeptide(L)'
;MSYSERLDFHAKEIGFNNYQHFLLSLAKLSDDRIGKINTRLMRLACARALPRPSRHYYEFIAHKDRRMRFYSHWLGWDKRGQEVRVPRLMNAPYRVPDLRERLDAPVYVIETHAQLLAWRHKWQGMAYIAQQLAELELRPAFNRKQGVVPGIRSEDINLEEDYSHNYATWYPSRK
;
A
#
# COMPACT_ATOMS: atom_id res chain seq x y z
N MET A 1 -12.98 8.85 -29.23
CA MET A 1 -13.86 8.75 -28.04
C MET A 1 -14.11 10.14 -27.51
N SER A 2 -15.36 10.57 -27.49
CA SER A 2 -15.79 11.85 -26.92
C SER A 2 -15.71 11.82 -25.39
N TYR A 3 -15.75 13.00 -24.76
CA TYR A 3 -15.72 13.12 -23.30
C TYR A 3 -16.89 12.40 -22.62
N SER A 4 -18.10 12.49 -23.18
CA SER A 4 -19.29 11.81 -22.65
C SER A 4 -19.20 10.29 -22.77
N GLU A 5 -18.67 9.77 -23.88
CA GLU A 5 -18.44 8.33 -24.04
C GLU A 5 -17.46 7.77 -23.01
N ARG A 6 -16.42 8.54 -22.65
CA ARG A 6 -15.47 8.16 -21.58
C ARG A 6 -16.15 8.08 -20.23
N LEU A 7 -17.01 9.04 -19.90
CA LEU A 7 -17.74 9.06 -18.63
C LEU A 7 -18.72 7.88 -18.52
N ASP A 8 -19.44 7.58 -19.60
CA ASP A 8 -20.36 6.43 -19.65
C ASP A 8 -19.61 5.10 -19.56
N PHE A 9 -18.48 4.97 -20.22
CA PHE A 9 -17.61 3.80 -20.13
C PHE A 9 -17.17 3.55 -18.67
N HIS A 10 -16.64 4.59 -18.01
CA HIS A 10 -16.19 4.45 -16.62
C HIS A 10 -17.36 4.21 -15.65
N ALA A 11 -18.53 4.81 -15.88
CA ALA A 11 -19.72 4.56 -15.08
C ALA A 11 -20.17 3.09 -15.14
N LYS A 12 -20.06 2.45 -16.31
CA LYS A 12 -20.32 1.01 -16.48
C LYS A 12 -19.32 0.14 -15.76
N GLU A 13 -18.02 0.45 -15.83
CA GLU A 13 -16.98 -0.30 -15.12
C GLU A 13 -17.18 -0.36 -13.60
N ILE A 14 -17.85 0.64 -13.02
CA ILE A 14 -18.13 0.72 -11.58
C ILE A 14 -19.55 0.23 -11.23
N GLY A 15 -20.34 -0.23 -12.22
CA GLY A 15 -21.64 -0.87 -12.04
C GLY A 15 -22.88 0.02 -12.26
N PHE A 16 -22.75 1.17 -12.90
CA PHE A 16 -23.89 2.02 -13.29
C PHE A 16 -24.17 1.94 -14.80
N ASN A 17 -25.43 2.14 -15.20
CA ASN A 17 -25.82 2.01 -16.61
C ASN A 17 -25.15 3.06 -17.53
N ASN A 18 -24.97 4.28 -17.02
CA ASN A 18 -24.32 5.41 -17.69
C ASN A 18 -23.96 6.49 -16.63
N TYR A 19 -23.30 7.57 -17.05
CA TYR A 19 -22.87 8.64 -16.16
C TYR A 19 -24.03 9.37 -15.48
N GLN A 20 -25.16 9.53 -16.18
CA GLN A 20 -26.34 10.17 -15.62
C GLN A 20 -27.00 9.31 -14.54
N HIS A 21 -27.05 7.99 -14.74
CA HIS A 21 -27.50 7.02 -13.74
C HIS A 21 -26.60 7.07 -12.49
N PHE A 22 -25.29 7.24 -12.68
CA PHE A 22 -24.36 7.44 -11.58
C PHE A 22 -24.68 8.71 -10.77
N LEU A 23 -24.84 9.87 -11.41
CA LEU A 23 -25.16 11.13 -10.72
C LEU A 23 -26.50 11.07 -9.98
N LEU A 24 -27.54 10.54 -10.63
CA LEU A 24 -28.87 10.38 -10.01
C LEU A 24 -28.86 9.37 -8.85
N SER A 25 -28.03 8.33 -8.94
CA SER A 25 -27.83 7.39 -7.85
C SER A 25 -27.17 8.09 -6.66
N LEU A 26 -26.10 8.87 -6.88
CA LEU A 26 -25.43 9.60 -5.80
C LEU A 26 -26.36 10.58 -5.07
N ALA A 27 -27.19 11.31 -5.81
CA ALA A 27 -28.12 12.30 -5.24
C ALA A 27 -29.20 11.70 -4.33
N LYS A 28 -29.45 10.38 -4.39
CA LYS A 28 -30.51 9.69 -3.65
C LYS A 28 -30.02 8.88 -2.46
N LEU A 29 -28.73 8.91 -2.16
CA LEU A 29 -28.13 8.05 -1.14
C LEU A 29 -28.00 8.78 0.20
N SER A 30 -28.22 8.03 1.28
CA SER A 30 -27.81 8.43 2.63
C SER A 30 -26.27 8.51 2.71
N ASP A 31 -25.77 9.34 3.62
CA ASP A 31 -24.34 9.56 3.83
C ASP A 31 -23.54 8.24 4.02
N ASP A 32 -24.13 7.23 4.67
CA ASP A 32 -23.49 5.91 4.85
C ASP A 32 -23.25 5.17 3.52
N ARG A 33 -24.22 5.24 2.60
CA ARG A 33 -24.14 4.60 1.28
C ARG A 33 -23.22 5.38 0.36
N ILE A 34 -23.20 6.71 0.47
CA ILE A 34 -22.21 7.56 -0.20
C ILE A 34 -20.79 7.17 0.25
N GLY A 35 -20.57 6.99 1.56
CA GLY A 35 -19.28 6.55 2.10
C GLY A 35 -18.82 5.19 1.55
N LYS A 36 -19.73 4.21 1.43
CA LYS A 36 -19.43 2.90 0.82
C LYS A 36 -19.07 3.00 -0.65
N ILE A 37 -19.82 3.79 -1.44
CA ILE A 37 -19.54 3.99 -2.86
C ILE A 37 -18.22 4.72 -3.04
N ASN A 38 -17.98 5.78 -2.28
CA ASN A 38 -16.73 6.53 -2.32
C ASN A 38 -15.52 5.62 -2.02
N THR A 39 -15.61 4.78 -0.99
CA THR A 39 -14.54 3.83 -0.64
C THR A 39 -14.30 2.79 -1.75
N ARG A 40 -15.38 2.30 -2.40
CA ARG A 40 -15.27 1.37 -3.53
C ARG A 40 -14.62 2.03 -4.75
N LEU A 41 -15.02 3.24 -5.10
CA LEU A 41 -14.45 4.00 -6.20
C LEU A 41 -12.98 4.32 -5.96
N MET A 42 -12.64 4.75 -4.74
CA MET A 42 -11.25 5.00 -4.36
C MET A 42 -10.39 3.74 -4.48
N ARG A 43 -10.90 2.58 -4.02
CA ARG A 43 -10.21 1.29 -4.16
C ARG A 43 -9.92 0.96 -5.62
N LEU A 44 -10.93 1.09 -6.48
CA LEU A 44 -10.80 0.83 -7.91
C LEU A 44 -9.83 1.81 -8.59
N ALA A 45 -9.88 3.08 -8.23
CA ALA A 45 -8.96 4.09 -8.74
C ALA A 45 -7.52 3.77 -8.35
N CYS A 46 -7.26 3.42 -7.08
CA CYS A 46 -5.93 3.04 -6.60
C CYS A 46 -5.43 1.74 -7.26
N ALA A 47 -6.32 0.79 -7.55
CA ALA A 47 -5.99 -0.47 -8.22
C ALA A 47 -5.67 -0.31 -9.71
N ARG A 48 -6.18 0.75 -10.35
CA ARG A 48 -5.93 1.06 -11.77
C ARG A 48 -4.83 2.10 -11.98
N ALA A 49 -4.63 3.00 -11.02
CA ALA A 49 -3.61 4.04 -11.10
C ALA A 49 -2.22 3.46 -11.36
N LEU A 50 -1.45 4.11 -12.24
CA LEU A 50 -0.03 3.81 -12.46
C LEU A 50 0.83 4.73 -11.59
N PRO A 51 1.97 4.24 -11.05
CA PRO A 51 2.92 5.10 -10.35
C PRO A 51 3.45 6.20 -11.26
N ARG A 52 3.61 7.41 -10.72
CA ARG A 52 4.17 8.54 -11.48
C ARG A 52 5.68 8.36 -11.64
N PRO A 53 6.27 8.52 -12.83
CA PRO A 53 7.72 8.38 -13.04
C PRO A 53 8.55 9.37 -12.22
N SER A 54 8.00 10.55 -11.90
CA SER A 54 8.66 11.59 -11.12
C SER A 54 8.58 11.40 -9.59
N ARG A 55 8.00 10.28 -9.12
CA ARG A 55 7.83 10.00 -7.69
C ARG A 55 8.48 8.68 -7.30
N HIS A 56 8.98 8.64 -6.08
CA HIS A 56 9.49 7.43 -5.46
C HIS A 56 8.42 6.78 -4.60
N TYR A 57 8.47 5.44 -4.52
CA TYR A 57 7.49 4.65 -3.79
C TYR A 57 8.18 3.54 -3.00
N TYR A 58 7.56 3.18 -1.88
CA TYR A 58 7.88 2.00 -1.10
C TYR A 58 6.82 0.94 -1.31
N GLU A 59 7.21 -0.33 -1.27
CA GLU A 59 6.28 -1.45 -1.33
C GLU A 59 5.93 -1.94 0.08
N PHE A 60 4.63 -1.99 0.36
CA PHE A 60 4.08 -2.51 1.60
C PHE A 60 2.98 -3.53 1.33
N ILE A 61 2.78 -4.44 2.27
CA ILE A 61 1.69 -5.42 2.27
C ILE A 61 0.98 -5.29 3.61
N ALA A 62 -0.31 -4.95 3.59
CA ALA A 62 -1.14 -4.94 4.79
C ALA A 62 -1.92 -6.25 4.91
N HIS A 63 -2.00 -6.80 6.12
CA HIS A 63 -2.77 -8.01 6.44
C HIS A 63 -3.96 -7.69 7.37
N LYS A 64 -4.93 -8.62 7.43
CA LYS A 64 -6.16 -8.48 8.22
C LYS A 64 -5.92 -8.36 9.73
N ASP A 65 -4.88 -9.00 10.23
CA ASP A 65 -4.41 -8.97 11.62
C ASP A 65 -3.65 -7.69 11.99
N ARG A 66 -3.68 -6.67 11.11
CA ARG A 66 -2.93 -5.40 11.20
C ARG A 66 -1.43 -5.55 11.04
N ARG A 67 -0.92 -6.75 10.79
CA ARG A 67 0.48 -6.96 10.43
C ARG A 67 0.75 -6.28 9.11
N MET A 68 1.87 -5.59 9.02
CA MET A 68 2.38 -5.03 7.78
C MET A 68 3.72 -5.67 7.44
N ARG A 69 3.95 -5.90 6.16
CA ARG A 69 5.26 -6.28 5.63
C ARG A 69 5.71 -5.20 4.66
N PHE A 70 7.01 -5.04 4.48
CA PHE A 70 7.55 -4.13 3.48
C PHE A 70 8.80 -4.70 2.83
N TYR A 71 8.98 -4.37 1.55
CA TYR A 71 10.22 -4.68 0.87
C TYR A 71 11.34 -3.85 1.49
N SER A 72 12.42 -4.50 1.88
CA SER A 72 13.34 -3.99 2.89
C SER A 72 14.80 -4.17 2.51
N HIS A 73 15.65 -3.34 3.09
CA HIS A 73 17.09 -3.58 3.15
C HIS A 73 17.55 -3.69 4.59
N TRP A 74 18.65 -4.42 4.77
CA TRP A 74 19.27 -4.67 6.06
C TRP A 74 20.08 -3.46 6.53
N LEU A 75 20.00 -3.13 7.82
CA LEU A 75 20.78 -2.07 8.47
C LEU A 75 21.81 -2.60 9.47
N GLY A 76 21.56 -3.76 10.08
CA GLY A 76 22.37 -4.25 11.19
C GLY A 76 21.66 -5.27 12.06
N TRP A 77 22.25 -5.56 13.21
CA TRP A 77 21.71 -6.43 14.25
C TRP A 77 21.17 -5.60 15.41
N ASP A 78 20.12 -6.07 16.07
CA ASP A 78 19.70 -5.51 17.35
C ASP A 78 20.38 -6.21 18.55
N LYS A 79 20.10 -5.72 19.76
CA LYS A 79 20.64 -6.29 21.01
C LYS A 79 20.23 -7.75 21.28
N ARG A 80 19.24 -8.26 20.54
CA ARG A 80 18.75 -9.64 20.61
C ARG A 80 19.27 -10.47 19.44
N GLY A 81 20.20 -9.95 18.63
CA GLY A 81 20.74 -10.63 17.46
C GLY A 81 19.76 -10.72 16.29
N GLN A 82 18.66 -9.95 16.29
CA GLN A 82 17.67 -9.94 15.20
C GLN A 82 18.04 -8.93 14.12
N GLU A 83 17.59 -9.17 12.88
CA GLU A 83 17.85 -8.23 11.78
C GLU A 83 17.03 -6.95 11.96
N VAL A 84 17.74 -5.82 11.96
CA VAL A 84 17.13 -4.51 11.84
C VAL A 84 17.03 -4.16 10.36
N ARG A 85 15.81 -4.09 9.85
CA ARG A 85 15.52 -3.77 8.44
C ARG A 85 14.55 -2.61 8.32
N VAL A 86 14.71 -1.81 7.27
CA VAL A 86 13.85 -0.65 6.95
C VAL A 86 13.35 -0.70 5.51
N PRO A 87 12.23 0.00 5.19
CA PRO A 87 11.69 0.02 3.84
C PRO A 87 12.71 0.50 2.81
N ARG A 88 12.70 -0.12 1.64
CA ARG A 88 13.56 0.24 0.51
C ARG A 88 12.71 0.81 -0.63
N LEU A 89 13.20 1.88 -1.25
CA LEU A 89 12.58 2.45 -2.45
C LEU A 89 12.57 1.44 -3.60
N MET A 90 11.48 1.46 -4.36
CA MET A 90 11.23 0.53 -5.47
C MET A 90 11.04 1.29 -6.77
N ASN A 91 11.43 0.66 -7.89
CA ASN A 91 11.07 1.14 -9.23
C ASN A 91 9.60 0.79 -9.53
N ALA A 92 8.69 1.54 -8.92
CA ALA A 92 7.25 1.30 -9.02
C ALA A 92 6.70 1.40 -10.45
N PRO A 93 7.11 2.37 -11.31
CA PRO A 93 6.61 2.45 -12.68
C PRO A 93 6.84 1.17 -13.49
N TYR A 94 7.94 0.46 -13.24
CA TYR A 94 8.21 -0.83 -13.87
C TYR A 94 7.52 -1.99 -13.14
N ARG A 95 7.58 -2.01 -11.80
CA ARG A 95 7.13 -3.15 -10.98
C ARG A 95 5.61 -3.31 -10.92
N VAL A 96 4.85 -2.21 -10.86
CA VAL A 96 3.40 -2.27 -10.68
C VAL A 96 2.70 -2.94 -11.87
N PRO A 97 3.00 -2.59 -13.15
CA PRO A 97 2.47 -3.31 -14.30
C PRO A 97 2.83 -4.80 -14.29
N ASP A 98 4.11 -5.16 -14.13
CA ASP A 98 4.58 -6.55 -14.09
C ASP A 98 3.86 -7.38 -13.02
N LEU A 99 3.72 -6.83 -11.81
CA LEU A 99 3.02 -7.53 -10.74
C LEU A 99 1.53 -7.68 -11.01
N ARG A 100 0.87 -6.72 -11.65
CA ARG A 100 -0.56 -6.81 -11.99
C ARG A 100 -0.84 -7.83 -13.10
N GLU A 101 0.11 -8.08 -13.98
CA GLU A 101 0.00 -9.13 -15.01
C GLU A 101 0.17 -10.54 -14.41
N ARG A 102 0.96 -10.65 -13.34
CA ARG A 102 1.37 -11.94 -12.75
C ARG A 102 0.55 -12.37 -11.54
N LEU A 103 -0.02 -11.42 -10.81
CA LEU A 103 -0.78 -11.69 -9.59
C LEU A 103 -2.28 -11.67 -9.86
N ASP A 104 -2.99 -12.67 -9.36
CA ASP A 104 -4.47 -12.68 -9.30
C ASP A 104 -5.01 -11.80 -8.16
N ALA A 105 -4.27 -10.76 -7.78
CA ALA A 105 -4.58 -9.87 -6.67
C ALA A 105 -4.26 -8.42 -7.01
N PRO A 106 -5.07 -7.44 -6.56
CA PRO A 106 -4.86 -6.04 -6.88
C PRO A 106 -3.58 -5.51 -6.21
N VAL A 107 -2.77 -4.80 -7.01
CA VAL A 107 -1.66 -3.97 -6.54
C VAL A 107 -2.10 -2.51 -6.53
N TYR A 108 -2.13 -1.88 -5.35
CA TYR A 108 -2.62 -0.51 -5.19
C TYR A 108 -1.49 0.53 -5.33
N VAL A 109 -1.79 1.69 -5.91
CA VAL A 109 -0.94 2.88 -5.83
C VAL A 109 -1.58 3.89 -4.89
N ILE A 110 -0.84 4.30 -3.86
CA ILE A 110 -1.32 5.14 -2.76
C ILE A 110 -0.50 6.42 -2.71
N GLU A 111 -1.16 7.56 -2.89
CA GLU A 111 -0.54 8.88 -2.96
C GLU A 111 -1.12 9.89 -1.95
N THR A 112 -2.22 9.57 -1.28
CA THR A 112 -2.87 10.47 -0.30
C THR A 112 -3.13 9.79 1.04
N HIS A 113 -3.26 10.59 2.10
CA HIS A 113 -3.55 10.12 3.45
C HIS A 113 -4.87 9.31 3.51
N ALA A 114 -5.93 9.79 2.85
CA ALA A 114 -7.22 9.08 2.82
C ALA A 114 -7.11 7.69 2.17
N GLN A 115 -6.35 7.57 1.08
CA GLN A 115 -6.09 6.29 0.42
C GLN A 115 -5.31 5.34 1.33
N LEU A 116 -4.31 5.87 2.06
CA LEU A 116 -3.51 5.09 3.00
C LEU A 116 -4.35 4.50 4.12
N LEU A 117 -5.20 5.33 4.75
CA LEU A 117 -6.11 4.87 5.81
C LEU A 117 -7.08 3.80 5.30
N ALA A 118 -7.71 4.06 4.15
CA ALA A 118 -8.67 3.12 3.57
C ALA A 118 -8.02 1.78 3.21
N TRP A 119 -6.82 1.82 2.60
CA TRP A 119 -6.05 0.62 2.31
C TRP A 119 -5.66 -0.15 3.58
N ARG A 120 -5.07 0.52 4.56
CA ARG A 120 -4.58 -0.12 5.79
C ARG A 120 -5.70 -0.80 6.58
N HIS A 121 -6.91 -0.22 6.60
CA HIS A 121 -7.99 -0.67 7.47
C HIS A 121 -9.10 -1.46 6.77
N LYS A 122 -9.29 -1.30 5.45
CA LYS A 122 -10.45 -1.89 4.74
C LYS A 122 -10.05 -2.81 3.59
N TRP A 123 -9.08 -2.41 2.76
CA TRP A 123 -8.78 -3.16 1.53
C TRP A 123 -7.65 -4.17 1.73
N GLN A 124 -6.60 -3.75 2.42
CA GLN A 124 -5.38 -4.51 2.68
C GLN A 124 -4.70 -4.99 1.38
N GLY A 125 -3.73 -5.90 1.47
CA GLY A 125 -2.98 -6.39 0.32
C GLY A 125 -1.77 -5.52 -0.05
N MET A 126 -1.23 -5.74 -1.24
CA MET A 126 -0.01 -5.09 -1.71
C MET A 126 -0.27 -3.65 -2.19
N ALA A 127 0.57 -2.71 -1.76
CA ALA A 127 0.52 -1.33 -2.20
C ALA A 127 1.90 -0.72 -2.39
N TYR A 128 1.96 0.20 -3.35
CA TYR A 128 3.07 1.11 -3.58
C TYR A 128 2.67 2.49 -3.04
N ILE A 129 3.34 2.90 -1.98
CA ILE A 129 3.02 4.12 -1.22
C ILE A 129 4.05 5.18 -1.55
N ALA A 130 3.58 6.37 -1.93
CA ALA A 130 4.46 7.50 -2.25
C ALA A 130 5.40 7.82 -1.08
N GLN A 131 6.66 8.11 -1.38
CA GLN A 131 7.75 8.26 -0.41
C GLN A 131 7.39 9.21 0.75
N GLN A 132 7.01 10.45 0.43
CA GLN A 132 6.71 11.48 1.41
C GLN A 132 5.58 11.05 2.37
N LEU A 133 4.56 10.37 1.82
CA LEU A 133 3.43 9.88 2.61
C LEU A 133 3.85 8.73 3.52
N ALA A 134 4.65 7.79 3.01
CA ALA A 134 5.12 6.64 3.78
C ALA A 134 6.03 7.08 4.93
N GLU A 135 7.00 7.96 4.67
CA GLU A 135 7.96 8.44 5.67
C GLU A 135 7.28 9.24 6.78
N LEU A 136 6.21 9.97 6.45
CA LEU A 136 5.41 10.73 7.42
C LEU A 136 4.50 9.80 8.25
N GLU A 137 3.66 9.01 7.60
CA GLU A 137 2.56 8.28 8.25
C GLU A 137 2.99 6.91 8.79
N LEU A 138 4.00 6.29 8.18
CA LEU A 138 4.55 4.99 8.58
C LEU A 138 5.94 5.15 9.20
N ARG A 139 6.24 6.33 9.74
CA ARG A 139 7.52 6.70 10.36
C ARG A 139 8.15 5.62 11.28
N PRO A 140 7.40 4.89 12.12
CA PRO A 140 7.98 3.83 12.95
C PRO A 140 8.63 2.69 12.15
N ALA A 141 8.22 2.43 10.91
CA ALA A 141 8.87 1.45 10.05
C ALA A 141 10.27 1.91 9.59
N PHE A 142 10.50 3.23 9.50
CA PHE A 142 11.76 3.84 9.08
C PHE A 142 12.70 4.11 10.26
N ASN A 143 12.16 4.48 11.41
CA ASN A 143 12.91 4.83 12.62
C ASN A 143 13.41 3.61 13.39
N ARG A 144 14.10 2.69 12.72
CA ARG A 144 14.66 1.46 13.33
C ARG A 144 16.17 1.50 13.56
N LYS A 145 16.87 2.46 12.94
CA LYS A 145 18.34 2.59 13.02
C LYS A 145 18.87 2.70 14.46
N GLN A 146 18.12 3.31 15.37
CA GLN A 146 18.49 3.43 16.79
C GLN A 146 18.56 2.08 17.52
N GLY A 147 17.92 1.04 16.99
CA GLY A 147 17.97 -0.31 17.54
C GLY A 147 19.20 -1.11 17.12
N VAL A 148 20.02 -0.59 16.19
CA VAL A 148 21.20 -1.29 15.68
C VAL A 148 22.33 -1.22 16.71
N VAL A 149 22.89 -2.38 17.07
CA VAL A 149 24.08 -2.49 17.91
C VAL A 149 25.32 -2.79 17.06
N PRO A 150 26.50 -2.22 17.39
CA PRO A 150 27.75 -2.57 16.73
C PRO A 150 28.17 -4.01 17.05
N GLY A 151 28.62 -4.76 16.05
CA GLY A 151 29.20 -6.09 16.25
C GLY A 151 28.75 -7.13 15.22
N ILE A 152 29.37 -8.32 15.31
CA ILE A 152 28.99 -9.51 14.53
C ILE A 152 27.90 -10.24 15.33
N ARG A 153 26.86 -10.72 14.65
CA ARG A 153 25.81 -11.54 15.25
C ARG A 153 26.40 -12.81 15.86
N SER A 154 25.91 -13.19 17.05
CA SER A 154 26.14 -14.53 17.59
C SER A 154 25.34 -15.58 16.80
N GLU A 155 26.01 -16.63 16.35
CA GLU A 155 25.41 -17.74 15.59
C GLU A 155 24.45 -18.58 16.46
N ASP A 156 24.57 -18.50 17.79
CA ASP A 156 23.71 -19.21 18.75
C ASP A 156 22.29 -18.64 18.84
N ILE A 157 22.06 -17.46 18.25
CA ILE A 157 20.77 -16.78 18.26
C ILE A 157 20.02 -17.11 16.97
N ASN A 158 18.90 -17.81 17.10
CA ASN A 158 17.98 -18.05 15.97
C ASN A 158 17.29 -16.75 15.53
N LEU A 159 17.09 -16.61 14.22
CA LEU A 159 16.27 -15.53 13.67
C LEU A 159 14.79 -15.80 13.98
N GLU A 160 14.08 -14.77 14.40
CA GLU A 160 12.63 -14.82 14.62
C GLU A 160 11.86 -14.80 13.28
N GLU A 161 12.46 -14.28 12.21
CA GLU A 161 11.85 -14.18 10.88
C GLU A 161 12.79 -14.71 9.79
N ASP A 162 12.20 -15.38 8.79
CA ASP A 162 12.88 -15.74 7.55
C ASP A 162 12.88 -14.54 6.58
N TYR A 163 14.05 -13.90 6.44
CA TYR A 163 14.27 -12.73 5.59
C TYR A 163 14.71 -13.08 4.16
N SER A 164 14.70 -14.36 3.77
CA SER A 164 15.12 -14.85 2.43
C SER A 164 14.40 -14.18 1.26
N HIS A 165 13.26 -13.54 1.51
CA HIS A 165 12.43 -12.86 0.50
C HIS A 165 12.58 -11.33 0.48
N ASN A 166 13.55 -10.74 1.18
CA ASN A 166 13.74 -9.28 1.32
C ASN A 166 12.56 -8.53 1.97
N TYR A 167 11.59 -9.22 2.57
CA TYR A 167 10.51 -8.59 3.32
C TYR A 167 10.79 -8.60 4.82
N ALA A 168 10.53 -7.49 5.49
CA ALA A 168 10.52 -7.43 6.93
C ALA A 168 9.10 -7.21 7.46
N THR A 169 8.80 -7.79 8.63
CA THR A 169 7.51 -7.59 9.29
C THR A 169 7.57 -6.40 10.25
N TRP A 170 6.43 -5.73 10.34
CA TRP A 170 6.20 -4.64 11.27
C TRP A 170 4.75 -4.65 11.75
N TYR A 171 4.58 -4.42 13.05
CA TYR A 171 3.28 -4.24 13.67
C TYR A 171 3.08 -2.75 13.94
N PRO A 172 2.23 -2.05 13.17
CA PRO A 172 1.92 -0.67 13.43
C PRO A 172 1.29 -0.52 14.82
N SER A 173 1.88 0.32 15.67
CA SER A 173 1.33 0.63 16.99
C SER A 173 -0.11 1.14 16.87
N ARG A 174 -0.98 0.74 17.82
CA ARG A 174 -2.30 1.36 18.00
C ARG A 174 -2.06 2.82 18.41
N LYS A 175 -2.26 3.75 17.50
CA LYS A 175 -2.63 5.12 17.83
C LYS A 175 -4.04 5.33 17.31
#